data_AF-F4SEM1-F1
#
_entry.id   AF-F4SEM1-F1
#
_cell.length_a   1.000
_cell.length_b   1.000
_cell.length_c   1.000
_cell.angle_alpha   90.00
_cell.angle_beta   90.00
_cell.angle_gamma   90.00
#
_symmetry.space_group_name_H-M   'P 1'
#
loop_
_entity.id
_entity.type
_entity.pdbx_description
1 polymer ?
#
loop_
_entity_poly.entity_id
_entity_poly.type
_entity_poly.pdbx_seq_one_letter_code
_entity_poly.pdbx_strand_id
1 'polypeptide(L)'
;MAQLYRQTSNKEQCDTTSCRHRAQKGREPTLYKRLALTPMAIPAKIKSHWKSCMLYFHPDKGGHTGVAQQITAAATVLLDPESRRQYDLKINA
;
A
#
# COMPACT_ATOMS: atom_id res chain seq x y z
N MET A 1 -18.20 -56.79 26.64
CA MET A 1 -16.80 -56.47 26.28
C MET A 1 -16.85 -55.16 25.52
N ALA A 2 -16.64 -54.05 26.22
CA ALA A 2 -15.47 -53.19 26.05
C ALA A 2 -15.50 -52.46 24.68
N GLN A 3 -15.53 -51.14 24.55
CA GLN A 3 -15.08 -50.10 25.44
C GLN A 3 -15.69 -48.78 24.96
N LEU A 4 -16.28 -48.04 25.89
CA LEU A 4 -16.48 -46.60 25.77
C LEU A 4 -15.12 -45.94 25.50
N TYR A 5 -15.02 -45.11 24.48
CA TYR A 5 -14.20 -43.91 24.62
C TYR A 5 -14.87 -42.71 23.94
N ARG A 6 -15.24 -41.77 24.80
CA ARG A 6 -15.41 -40.36 24.48
C ARG A 6 -14.20 -39.87 23.70
N GLN A 7 -14.46 -39.04 22.70
CA GLN A 7 -13.72 -37.81 22.52
C GLN A 7 -14.65 -36.82 21.81
N THR A 8 -15.50 -36.17 22.60
CA THR A 8 -16.07 -34.88 22.25
C THR A 8 -14.92 -33.91 22.05
N SER A 9 -14.48 -33.71 20.82
CA SER A 9 -13.54 -32.63 20.50
C SER A 9 -14.31 -31.32 20.51
N ASN A 10 -14.51 -30.82 21.72
CA ASN A 10 -14.90 -29.44 22.00
C ASN A 10 -13.79 -28.53 21.48
N LYS A 11 -13.88 -28.09 20.21
CA LYS A 11 -13.07 -27.00 19.68
C LYS A 11 -13.86 -25.70 19.77
N GLU A 12 -14.03 -25.25 21.00
CA GLU A 12 -14.04 -23.83 21.31
C GLU A 12 -12.65 -23.29 20.97
N GLN A 13 -12.39 -23.04 19.69
CA GLN A 13 -11.33 -22.14 19.27
C GLN A 13 -11.97 -21.10 18.37
N CYS A 14 -12.51 -20.08 19.03
CA CYS A 14 -12.63 -18.76 18.47
C CYS A 14 -11.25 -18.34 17.94
N ASP A 15 -11.01 -18.54 16.65
CA ASP A 15 -9.82 -17.99 16.02
C ASP A 15 -10.02 -16.48 15.96
N THR A 16 -9.39 -15.76 16.88
CA THR A 16 -9.34 -14.29 16.97
C THR A 16 -8.81 -13.63 15.69
N THR A 17 -8.42 -14.43 14.71
CA THR A 17 -8.10 -14.02 13.35
C THR A 17 -9.34 -13.69 12.49
N SER A 18 -10.55 -14.10 12.91
CA SER A 18 -11.80 -13.79 12.19
C SER A 18 -12.26 -12.32 12.34
N CYS A 19 -11.69 -11.55 13.27
CA CYS A 19 -12.08 -10.15 13.52
C CYS A 19 -10.94 -9.12 13.33
N ARG A 20 -9.82 -9.48 12.69
CA ARG A 20 -8.72 -8.54 12.39
C ARG A 20 -8.73 -7.94 10.97
N HIS A 21 -9.53 -8.46 10.06
CA HIS A 21 -9.63 -7.91 8.70
C HIS A 21 -10.46 -6.63 8.63
N ARG A 22 -11.36 -6.39 9.60
CA ARG A 22 -12.32 -5.27 9.58
C ARG A 22 -11.72 -3.92 9.98
N ALA A 23 -10.46 -3.88 10.40
CA ALA A 23 -9.76 -2.64 10.76
C ALA A 23 -8.90 -2.05 9.62
N GLN A 24 -8.83 -2.69 8.45
CA GLN A 24 -8.15 -2.15 7.26
C GLN A 24 -9.08 -1.17 6.54
N LYS A 25 -9.39 -0.13 7.30
CA LYS A 25 -10.33 0.98 7.07
C LYS A 25 -10.04 1.67 5.74
N GLY A 26 -11.09 1.81 4.93
CA GLY A 26 -11.10 2.45 3.61
C GLY A 26 -10.47 3.84 3.58
N ARG A 27 -9.17 3.86 3.34
CA ARG A 27 -8.41 5.04 2.97
C ARG A 27 -7.68 4.68 1.70
N GLU A 28 -8.00 5.42 0.64
CA GLU A 28 -7.29 5.35 -0.63
C GLU A 28 -5.77 5.31 -0.37
N PRO A 29 -5.01 4.43 -1.05
CA PRO A 29 -3.57 4.36 -0.86
C PRO A 29 -2.95 5.74 -1.14
N THR A 30 -2.22 6.28 -0.15
CA THR A 30 -1.58 7.59 -0.28
C THR A 30 -0.60 7.62 -1.45
N LEU A 31 -0.32 8.80 -2.01
CA LEU A 31 0.64 8.97 -3.09
C LEU A 31 2.03 8.42 -2.69
N TYR A 32 2.39 8.57 -1.42
CA TYR A 32 3.58 7.97 -0.83
C TYR A 32 3.57 6.44 -0.90
N LYS A 33 2.46 5.79 -0.50
CA LYS A 33 2.32 4.33 -0.61
C LYS A 33 2.41 3.83 -2.06
N ARG A 34 1.83 4.58 -3.01
CA ARG A 34 1.86 4.24 -4.44
C ARG A 34 3.28 4.26 -5.02
N LEU A 35 4.15 5.13 -4.52
CA LEU A 35 5.57 5.18 -4.85
C LEU A 35 6.45 4.30 -3.96
N ALA A 36 5.86 3.53 -3.02
CA ALA A 36 6.57 2.77 -1.99
C ALA A 36 7.55 3.64 -1.17
N LEU A 37 7.16 4.88 -0.88
CA LEU A 37 7.92 5.85 -0.12
C LEU A 37 7.27 6.15 1.23
N THR A 38 8.08 6.62 2.17
CA THR A 38 7.59 7.16 3.43
C THR A 38 7.21 8.64 3.25
N PRO A 39 6.27 9.18 4.04
CA PRO A 39 5.94 10.62 4.02
C PRO A 39 7.14 11.52 4.34
N MET A 40 8.14 10.98 5.07
CA MET A 40 9.39 11.66 5.39
C MET A 40 10.43 11.60 4.26
N ALA A 41 10.10 11.06 3.09
CA ALA A 41 11.04 10.97 1.98
C ALA A 41 11.46 12.35 1.46
N ILE A 42 12.76 12.51 1.25
CA ILE A 42 13.35 13.70 0.64
C ILE A 42 13.05 13.73 -0.88
N PRO A 43 12.95 14.92 -1.50
CA PRO A 43 12.65 15.07 -2.93
C PRO A 43 13.65 14.33 -3.84
N ALA A 44 14.93 14.30 -3.47
CA ALA A 44 15.94 13.54 -4.21
C ALA A 44 15.63 12.03 -4.24
N LYS A 45 15.12 11.47 -3.14
CA LYS A 45 14.73 10.06 -3.03
C LYS A 45 13.46 9.77 -3.82
N ILE A 46 12.49 10.69 -3.80
CA ILE A 46 11.27 10.61 -4.62
C ILE A 46 11.65 10.54 -6.12
N LYS A 47 12.53 11.44 -6.58
CA LYS A 47 13.00 11.46 -7.96
C LYS A 47 13.74 10.18 -8.36
N SER A 48 14.61 9.69 -7.48
CA SER A 48 15.36 8.46 -7.72
C SER A 48 14.44 7.24 -7.83
N HIS A 49 13.53 7.07 -6.88
CA HIS A 49 12.55 5.97 -6.92
C HIS A 49 11.63 6.05 -8.14
N TRP A 50 11.12 7.25 -8.47
CA TRP A 50 10.31 7.43 -9.68
C TRP A 50 11.06 6.97 -10.93
N LYS A 51 12.33 7.34 -11.10
CA LYS A 51 13.16 6.89 -12.22
C LYS A 51 13.31 5.36 -12.24
N SER A 52 13.61 4.74 -11.10
CA SER A 52 13.72 3.28 -10.99
C SER A 52 12.42 2.58 -11.36
N CYS A 53 11.29 3.10 -10.89
CA CYS A 53 9.97 2.56 -11.22
C CYS A 53 9.64 2.74 -12.70
N MET A 54 9.95 3.90 -13.29
CA MET A 54 9.77 4.13 -14.72
C MET A 54 10.61 3.17 -15.55
N LEU A 55 11.85 2.88 -15.18
CA LEU A 55 12.69 1.93 -15.89
C LEU A 55 12.11 0.51 -15.90
N TYR A 56 11.42 0.11 -14.82
CA TYR A 56 10.83 -1.21 -14.68
C TYR A 56 9.44 -1.32 -15.34
N PHE A 57 8.59 -0.31 -15.16
CA PHE A 57 7.21 -0.29 -15.65
C PHE A 57 7.04 0.45 -16.98
N HIS A 58 8.13 0.82 -17.67
CA HIS A 58 8.05 1.58 -18.91
C HIS A 58 7.24 0.82 -19.98
N PRO A 59 6.28 1.47 -20.66
CA PRO A 59 5.48 0.80 -21.70
C PRO A 59 6.33 0.26 -22.85
N ASP A 60 7.41 0.96 -23.22
CA ASP A 60 8.36 0.53 -24.27
C ASP A 60 9.07 -0.80 -23.94
N LYS A 61 9.20 -1.13 -22.64
CA LYS A 61 9.85 -2.35 -22.17
C LYS A 61 8.84 -3.46 -21.84
N GLY A 62 7.59 -3.31 -22.27
CA GLY A 62 6.48 -4.23 -21.96
C GLY A 62 5.86 -4.02 -20.58
N GLY A 63 6.11 -2.87 -19.94
CA GLY A 63 5.49 -2.50 -18.67
C GLY A 63 4.04 -2.02 -18.82
N HIS A 64 3.32 -1.98 -17.70
CA HIS A 64 1.92 -1.55 -17.70
C HIS A 64 1.80 -0.02 -17.73
N THR A 65 1.30 0.53 -18.84
CA THR A 65 1.07 1.97 -19.04
C THR A 65 0.24 2.59 -17.91
N GLY A 66 -0.80 1.90 -17.43
CA GLY A 66 -1.63 2.38 -16.32
C GLY A 66 -0.84 2.54 -15.02
N VAL A 67 0.04 1.59 -14.70
CA VAL A 67 0.91 1.67 -13.51
C VAL A 67 1.91 2.81 -13.68
N ALA A 68 2.52 2.94 -14.86
CA ALA A 68 3.44 4.03 -15.15
C ALA A 68 2.77 5.43 -15.03
N GLN A 69 1.57 5.59 -15.56
CA GLN A 69 0.80 6.84 -15.43
C GLN A 69 0.50 7.16 -13.96
N GLN A 70 0.10 6.15 -13.18
CA GLN A 70 -0.17 6.32 -11.75
C GLN A 70 1.06 6.74 -10.95
N ILE A 71 2.22 6.15 -11.23
CA ILE A 71 3.50 6.48 -10.60
C ILE A 71 3.93 7.90 -10.99
N THR A 72 3.81 8.25 -12.27
CA THR A 72 4.16 9.59 -12.77
C THR A 72 3.25 10.66 -12.17
N ALA A 73 1.94 10.45 -12.16
CA ALA A 73 1.00 11.39 -11.52
C ALA A 73 1.32 11.62 -10.04
N ALA A 74 1.64 10.55 -9.30
CA ALA A 74 2.05 10.66 -7.91
C ALA A 74 3.38 11.42 -7.76
N ALA A 75 4.37 11.13 -8.61
CA ALA A 75 5.68 11.78 -8.56
C ALA A 75 5.58 13.27 -8.89
N THR A 76 4.75 13.67 -9.85
CA THR A 76 4.54 15.09 -10.22
C THR A 76 4.07 15.90 -9.01
N VAL A 77 3.10 15.39 -8.24
CA VAL A 77 2.59 16.07 -7.05
C VAL A 77 3.63 16.11 -5.93
N LEU A 78 4.40 15.04 -5.73
CA LEU A 78 5.37 14.95 -4.63
C LEU A 78 6.73 15.63 -4.91
N LEU A 79 7.09 15.82 -6.18
CA LEU A 79 8.33 16.51 -6.58
C LEU A 79 8.20 18.03 -6.50
N ASP A 80 7.00 18.56 -6.75
CA ASP A 80 6.72 19.98 -6.60
C ASP A 80 6.45 20.32 -5.11
N PRO A 81 7.23 21.22 -4.49
CA PRO A 81 7.10 21.51 -3.07
C PRO A 81 5.75 22.15 -2.69
N GLU A 82 5.15 22.94 -3.59
CA GLU A 82 3.86 23.58 -3.36
C GLU A 82 2.73 22.55 -3.42
N SER A 83 2.69 21.75 -4.49
CA SER A 83 1.73 20.66 -4.68
C SER A 83 1.82 19.63 -3.56
N ARG A 84 3.05 19.28 -3.13
CA ARG A 84 3.27 18.39 -1.98
C ARG A 84 2.69 18.98 -0.71
N ARG A 85 2.92 20.27 -0.44
CA ARG A 85 2.36 20.95 0.74
C ARG A 85 0.84 20.96 0.71
N GLN A 86 0.22 21.27 -0.43
CA GLN A 86 -1.24 21.22 -0.57
C GLN A 86 -1.79 19.82 -0.36
N TYR A 87 -1.12 18.81 -0.92
CA TYR A 87 -1.46 17.41 -0.71
C TYR A 87 -1.37 17.02 0.77
N ASP A 88 -0.26 17.37 1.42
CA ASP A 88 0.00 17.10 2.84
C ASP A 88 -1.00 17.84 3.76
N LEU A 89 -1.48 19.03 3.38
CA LEU A 89 -2.56 19.73 4.07
C LEU A 89 -3.89 18.98 3.92
N LYS A 90 -4.21 18.47 2.72
CA LYS A 90 -5.48 17.78 2.44
C LYS A 90 -5.61 16.43 3.16
N ILE A 91 -4.50 15.70 3.33
CA ILE A 91 -4.48 14.42 4.06
C ILE A 91 -4.53 14.61 5.58
N ASN A 92 -4.02 15.72 6.09
CA ASN A 92 -3.99 16.03 7.52
C ASN A 92 -5.19 16.85 8.00
N ALA A 93 -6.03 17.36 7.08
CA ALA A 93 -7.29 18.06 7.36
C ALA A 93 -8.41 17.07 7.71
#